data_AF-A0A7S7LVL2-F1
#
_entry.id   AF-A0A7S7LVL2-F1
#
_cell.length_a   1.000
_cell.length_b   1.000
_cell.length_c   1.000
_cell.angle_alpha   90.00
_cell.angle_beta   90.00
_cell.angle_gamma   90.00
#
_symmetry.space_group_name_H-M   'P 1'
#
loop_
_entity.id
_entity.type
_entity.pdbx_description
1 polymer ?
#
loop_
_entity_poly.entity_id
_entity_poly.type
_entity_poly.pdbx_seq_one_letter_code
_entity_poly.pdbx_strand_id
1 'polypeptide(L)' 'MLVCECNEVKYDAIKEAVKKHGDNLDAIMEETDAGTTCGCCLEKDCDKVDLPLPLAIKKALEELA' A
#
# COMPACT_ATOMS: atom_id res chain seq x y z
N MET A 1 -0.28 -8.98 -6.39
CA MET A 1 -0.68 -8.85 -4.98
C MET A 1 -1.60 -7.64 -4.89
N LEU A 2 -2.86 -7.88 -4.56
CA LEU A 2 -3.84 -6.84 -4.25
C LEU A 2 -3.52 -6.26 -2.87
N VAL A 3 -3.44 -4.93 -2.79
CA VAL A 3 -3.11 -4.19 -1.57
C VAL A 3 -4.34 -3.48 -1.00
N CYS A 4 -5.24 -2.99 -1.85
CA CYS A 4 -6.51 -2.43 -1.42
C CYS A 4 -7.62 -2.92 -2.36
N GLU A 5 -8.62 -3.61 -1.81
CA GLU A 5 -9.78 -4.08 -2.59
C GLU A 5 -10.68 -2.91 -3.01
N CYS A 6 -10.94 -1.94 -2.12
CA CYS A 6 -11.91 -0.87 -2.38
C CYS A 6 -11.57 0.00 -3.59
N ASN A 7 -10.28 0.29 -3.79
CA ASN A 7 -9.77 1.12 -4.88
C ASN A 7 -8.94 0.30 -5.88
N GLU A 8 -9.06 -1.04 -5.84
CA GLU A 8 -8.34 -1.99 -6.71
C GLU A 8 -6.82 -1.75 -6.81
N VAL A 9 -6.21 -1.28 -5.72
CA VAL A 9 -4.80 -0.91 -5.68
C VAL A 9 -3.94 -2.16 -5.61
N LYS A 10 -2.99 -2.25 -6.53
CA LYS A 10 -2.03 -3.37 -6.62
C LYS A 10 -0.66 -2.95 -6.10
N TYR A 11 0.14 -3.95 -5.73
CA TYR A 11 1.50 -3.75 -5.24
C TYR A 11 2.39 -2.89 -6.15
N ASP A 12 2.25 -3.00 -7.48
CA ASP A 12 3.04 -2.21 -8.42
C ASP A 12 2.80 -0.70 -8.26
N ALA A 13 1.56 -0.29 -7.98
CA ALA A 13 1.24 1.11 -7.69
C ALA A 13 1.87 1.58 -6.37
N ILE A 14 1.86 0.72 -5.34
CA ILE A 14 2.54 1.01 -4.08
C ILE A 14 4.05 1.14 -4.28
N LYS A 15 4.65 0.28 -5.10
CA LYS A 15 6.08 0.31 -5.38
C LYS A 15 6.51 1.61 -6.06
N GLU A 16 5.75 2.09 -7.05
CA GLU A 16 6.02 3.39 -7.69
C GLU A 16 5.83 4.56 -6.71
N ALA A 17 4.78 4.51 -5.87
CA ALA A 17 4.57 5.55 -4.85
C ALA A 17 5.70 5.56 -3.81
N VAL A 18 6.14 4.40 -3.32
CA VAL A 18 7.28 4.26 -2.40
C VAL A 18 8.58 4.75 -3.04
N LYS A 19 8.80 4.51 -4.34
CA LYS A 19 9.97 5.02 -5.05
C LYS A 19 10.02 6.55 -5.08
N LYS A 20 8.87 7.21 -5.07
CA LYS A 20 8.75 8.67 -5.13
C LYS A 20 8.69 9.32 -3.74
N HIS A 21 8.03 8.67 -2.79
CA HIS A 21 7.70 9.23 -1.47
C HIS A 21 8.41 8.53 -0.30
N GLY A 22 9.15 7.45 -0.54
CA GLY A 22 9.86 6.68 0.47
C GLY A 22 8.88 5.91 1.37
N ASP A 23 9.01 6.10 2.68
CA ASP A 23 8.18 5.48 3.72
C ASP A 23 7.02 6.38 4.19
N ASN A 24 6.77 7.49 3.49
CA ASN A 24 5.71 8.43 3.84
C ASN A 24 4.33 7.84 3.52
N LEU A 25 3.69 7.27 4.54
CA LEU A 25 2.36 6.65 4.45
C LEU A 25 1.32 7.61 3.89
N ASP A 26 1.24 8.84 4.39
CA ASP A 26 0.22 9.82 3.98
C ASP A 26 0.34 10.14 2.49
N ALA A 27 1.56 10.37 1.99
CA ALA A 27 1.80 10.64 0.58
C ALA A 27 1.48 9.43 -0.32
N ILE A 28 1.77 8.21 0.15
CA ILE A 28 1.44 6.97 -0.58
C ILE A 28 -0.07 6.76 -0.63
N MET A 29 -0.78 7.04 0.47
CA MET A 29 -2.24 6.97 0.50
C MET A 29 -2.89 8.02 -0.41
N GLU A 30 -2.34 9.24 -0.46
CA GLU A 30 -2.83 10.31 -1.34
C GLU A 30 -2.59 10.01 -2.82
N GLU A 31 -1.47 9.37 -3.18
CA GLU A 31 -1.18 9.02 -4.58
C GLU A 31 -1.92 7.77 -5.06
N THR A 32 -2.18 6.81 -4.17
CA THR A 32 -2.72 5.49 -4.56
C THR A 32 -4.17 5.26 -4.14
N ASP A 33 -4.75 6.18 -3.36
CA ASP A 33 -6.04 6.02 -2.69
C ASP A 33 -6.15 4.78 -1.78
N ALA A 34 -5.04 4.08 -1.51
CA ALA A 34 -5.07 2.92 -0.62
C ALA A 34 -5.37 3.37 0.82
N GLY A 35 -6.34 2.73 1.48
CA GLY A 35 -6.66 3.02 2.88
C GLY A 35 -7.57 4.23 3.12
N THR A 36 -7.99 4.95 2.07
CA THR A 36 -8.86 6.15 2.19
C THR A 36 -10.36 5.81 2.29
N THR A 37 -10.76 4.58 1.97
CA THR A 37 -12.18 4.16 1.93
C THR A 37 -12.61 3.39 3.18
N CYS A 38 -12.21 2.12 3.31
CA CYS A 38 -12.62 1.27 4.44
C CYS A 38 -11.57 1.14 5.54
N GLY A 39 -10.32 1.56 5.28
CA GLY A 39 -9.20 1.43 6.20
C GLY A 39 -8.66 0.00 6.42
N CYS A 40 -9.35 -1.06 5.96
CA CYS A 40 -8.95 -2.46 6.24
C CYS A 40 -7.51 -2.76 5.83
N CYS A 41 -7.07 -2.33 4.65
CA CYS A 41 -5.71 -2.57 4.18
C CYS A 41 -4.61 -1.90 5.03
N LEU A 42 -4.95 -0.99 5.94
CA LEU A 42 -4.00 -0.41 6.91
C LEU A 42 -3.72 -1.38 8.07
N GLU A 43 -4.61 -2.33 8.31
CA GLU A 43 -4.45 -3.36 9.32
C GLU A 43 -3.71 -4.57 8.75
N LYS A 44 -2.86 -5.19 9.57
CA LYS A 44 -2.05 -6.34 9.15
C LYS A 44 -2.88 -7.60 8.95
N ASP A 45 -4.07 -7.66 9.55
CA ASP A 45 -4.94 -8.83 9.60
C ASP A 45 -6.15 -8.68 8.66
N CYS A 46 -6.00 -7.92 7.57
CA CYS A 46 -7.08 -7.71 6.60
C CYS A 46 -7.21 -8.91 5.65
N ASP A 47 -8.30 -9.67 5.79
CA ASP A 47 -8.59 -10.86 4.99
C ASP A 47 -9.00 -10.57 3.52
N LYS A 48 -9.14 -9.29 3.16
CA LYS A 48 -9.62 -8.85 1.84
C LYS A 48 -8.51 -8.60 0.82
N VAL A 49 -7.25 -8.65 1.25
CA VAL A 49 -6.10 -8.24 0.45
C VAL A 49 -4.99 -9.27 0.56
N ASP A 50 -4.21 -9.44 -0.50
CA ASP A 50 -3.07 -10.37 -0.49
C ASP A 50 -1.93 -9.84 0.38
N LEU A 51 -1.80 -8.51 0.44
CA LEU A 51 -0.72 -7.83 1.14
C LEU A 51 -1.21 -6.49 1.70
N PRO A 52 -1.37 -6.34 3.01
CA PRO A 52 -1.71 -5.07 3.65
C PRO A 52 -0.76 -3.94 3.26
N LEU A 53 -1.27 -2.71 3.20
CA LEU A 53 -0.55 -1.50 2.80
C LEU A 53 0.76 -1.29 3.58
N PRO A 54 0.81 -1.40 4.93
CA PRO A 54 2.06 -1.22 5.66
C PRO A 54 3.12 -2.28 5.31
N LEU A 55 2.69 -3.51 5.02
CA LEU A 55 3.58 -4.60 4.62
C LEU A 55 4.03 -4.44 3.17
N ALA A 56 3.15 -3.95 2.29
CA ALA A 56 3.49 -3.60 0.92
C ALA A 56 4.54 -2.49 0.86
N ILE A 57 4.37 -1.43 1.67
CA ILE A 57 5.34 -0.33 1.78
C ILE A 57 6.69 -0.86 2.27
N LYS A 58 6.70 -1.62 3.38
CA LYS A 58 7.93 -2.21 3.91
C LYS A 58 8.66 -3.07 2.88
N LYS A 59 7.92 -3.95 2.19
CA LYS A 59 8.48 -4.80 1.14
C LYS A 59 9.05 -3.98 -0.02
N ALA A 60 8.34 -2.96 -0.48
CA ALA A 60 8.82 -2.08 -1.54
C ALA A 60 10.07 -1.31 -1.15
N LEU A 61 10.18 -0.85 0.11
CA LEU A 61 11.38 -0.22 0.64
C LEU A 61 12.58 -1.18 0.65
N GLU A 62 12.38 -2.42 1.09
CA GLU A 62 13.42 -3.46 1.08
C GLU A 62 13.87 -3.83 -0.35
N GLU A 63 12.99 -3.76 -1.34
CA GLU A 63 13.33 -4.00 -2.75
C GLU A 63 14.02 -2.81 -3.44
N LEU A 64 13.91 -1.61 -2.88
CA LEU A 64 14.48 -0.37 -3.42
C LEU A 64 15.78 0.06 -2.73
N ALA A 65 16.08 -0.51 -1.56
CA ALA A 65 17.33 -0.33 -0.80
C ALA A 65 18.49 -1.11 -1.43
#